data_AF-A0A4P5ZJF9-F1
#
_entry.id   AF-A0A4P5ZJF9-F1
#
_cell.length_a   1.000
_cell.length_b   1.000
_cell.length_c   1.000
_cell.angle_alpha   90.00
_cell.angle_beta   90.00
_cell.angle_gamma   90.00
#
_symmetry.space_group_name_H-M   'P 1'
#
loop_
_entity.id
_entity.type
_entity.pdbx_description
1 polymer ?
#
loop_
_entity_poly.entity_id
_entity_poly.type
_entity_poly.pdbx_seq_one_letter_code
_entity_poly.pdbx_strand_id
1 'polypeptide(L)'
;MTHRPIILGIVGDSAAGKTTLTRGIAQVLGEENVTVICTDDYHRYDRKQRAEMDITALNPDCNYLDIMQQHLTLLRTGQPILKPIYNHHHGTFDAPEYIKPNRFVIVEGLLGYSTRGVRDNYDVKVYLAPPESLRSKWKIKRDTMKRGYSEEDVVLALKQREPDSEAFIRPQRKSADVVVTFYHPDGDENGTNLNVRLVLRPTIPHPDFSEILQQQNGHHIEAVRLGLDRDMGKPVDVLEIDSHATLEQVNALEMILCNELPSLKNFCSSGGNQNLGILTGTTGEILQSYPLALTQLLIAYHMIKATKLI
;
A
#
# COMPACT_ATOMS: atom_id res chain seq x y z
N MET A 1 -15.08 25.56 8.27
CA MET A 1 -13.79 25.59 7.54
C MET A 1 -13.62 24.23 6.89
N THR A 2 -13.51 24.15 5.57
CA THR A 2 -13.35 22.86 4.88
C THR A 2 -11.93 22.36 5.12
N HIS A 3 -11.78 21.30 5.92
CA HIS A 3 -10.47 20.69 6.15
C HIS A 3 -9.92 20.14 4.83
N ARG A 4 -8.64 20.44 4.57
CA ARG A 4 -7.93 19.96 3.40
C ARG A 4 -7.88 18.42 3.42
N PRO A 5 -8.18 17.71 2.32
CA PRO A 5 -8.00 16.27 2.26
C PRO A 5 -6.55 15.85 2.56
N ILE A 6 -6.40 14.74 3.27
CA ILE A 6 -5.11 14.08 3.47
C ILE A 6 -4.93 13.02 2.40
N ILE A 7 -3.81 13.08 1.68
CA ILE A 7 -3.54 12.16 0.57
C ILE A 7 -2.45 11.15 0.95
N LEU A 8 -2.80 9.86 0.89
CA LEU A 8 -1.87 8.74 1.00
C LEU A 8 -1.49 8.25 -0.40
N GLY A 9 -0.19 8.13 -0.67
CA GLY A 9 0.33 7.38 -1.81
C GLY A 9 0.66 5.95 -1.41
N ILE A 10 0.28 4.97 -2.23
CA ILE A 10 0.70 3.56 -2.11
C ILE A 10 1.28 3.13 -3.45
N VAL A 11 2.62 3.07 -3.53
CA VAL A 11 3.33 2.70 -4.76
C VAL A 11 3.94 1.31 -4.61
N GLY A 12 3.95 0.55 -5.70
CA GLY A 12 4.60 -0.75 -5.76
C GLY A 12 4.28 -1.41 -7.09
N ASP A 13 5.01 -2.45 -7.44
CA ASP A 13 4.82 -3.14 -8.72
C ASP A 13 3.43 -3.83 -8.78
N SER A 14 3.02 -4.24 -9.97
CA SER A 14 1.82 -5.05 -10.19
C SER A 14 1.88 -6.29 -9.29
N ALA A 15 0.73 -6.59 -8.68
CA ALA A 15 0.52 -7.70 -7.76
C ALA A 15 1.33 -7.60 -6.44
N ALA A 16 1.83 -6.42 -6.06
CA ALA A 16 2.50 -6.23 -4.77
C ALA A 16 1.58 -6.18 -3.53
N GLY A 17 0.25 -6.35 -3.69
CA GLY A 17 -0.72 -6.30 -2.58
C GLY A 17 -1.36 -4.93 -2.29
N LYS A 18 -1.15 -3.93 -3.16
CA LYS A 18 -1.67 -2.55 -2.99
C LYS A 18 -3.16 -2.49 -2.68
N THR A 19 -3.99 -3.08 -3.53
CA THR A 19 -5.45 -3.04 -3.39
C THR A 19 -5.93 -3.69 -2.09
N THR A 20 -5.27 -4.76 -1.63
CA THR A 20 -5.55 -5.40 -0.34
C THR A 20 -5.23 -4.47 0.82
N LEU A 21 -4.09 -3.78 0.76
CA LEU A 21 -3.68 -2.80 1.76
C LEU A 21 -4.64 -1.60 1.80
N THR A 22 -4.94 -1.02 0.62
CA THR A 22 -5.87 0.10 0.43
C THR A 22 -7.25 -0.19 1.03
N ARG A 23 -7.82 -1.36 0.75
CA ARG A 23 -9.14 -1.74 1.26
C ARG A 23 -9.19 -1.73 2.78
N GLY A 24 -8.22 -2.35 3.45
CA GLY A 24 -8.22 -2.38 4.92
C GLY A 24 -7.96 -1.00 5.54
N ILE A 25 -7.10 -0.17 4.94
CA ILE A 25 -6.91 1.22 5.40
C ILE A 25 -8.23 1.99 5.27
N ALA A 26 -8.95 1.85 4.16
CA ALA A 26 -10.25 2.50 3.97
C ALA A 26 -11.26 2.07 5.04
N GLN A 27 -11.26 0.79 5.42
CA GLN A 27 -12.10 0.28 6.51
C GLN A 27 -11.75 0.90 7.88
N VAL A 28 -10.46 1.13 8.19
CA VAL A 28 -10.05 1.84 9.42
C VAL A 28 -10.45 3.32 9.39
N LEU A 29 -10.50 3.95 8.22
CA LEU A 29 -10.82 5.37 8.12
C LEU A 29 -12.33 5.65 7.98
N GLY A 30 -13.14 4.60 7.83
CA GLY A 30 -14.53 4.65 7.39
C GLY A 30 -14.59 4.84 5.88
N GLU A 31 -15.11 3.85 5.15
CA GLU A 31 -15.11 3.83 3.68
C GLU A 31 -15.81 5.07 3.09
N GLU A 32 -16.82 5.59 3.77
CA GLU A 32 -17.53 6.82 3.40
C GLU A 32 -16.65 8.09 3.46
N ASN A 33 -15.56 8.05 4.24
CA ASN A 33 -14.61 9.16 4.38
C ASN A 33 -13.42 9.05 3.44
N VAL A 34 -13.35 7.99 2.61
CA VAL A 34 -12.21 7.70 1.75
C VAL A 34 -12.58 7.81 0.28
N THR A 35 -11.72 8.43 -0.52
CA THR A 35 -11.75 8.36 -1.97
C THR A 35 -10.54 7.57 -2.43
N VAL A 36 -10.74 6.50 -3.22
CA VAL A 36 -9.65 5.68 -3.76
C VAL A 36 -9.42 6.04 -5.23
N ILE A 37 -8.16 6.26 -5.61
CA ILE A 37 -7.73 6.60 -6.96
C ILE A 37 -6.68 5.56 -7.40
N CYS A 38 -6.94 4.86 -8.50
CA CYS A 38 -5.96 4.00 -9.14
C CYS A 38 -5.16 4.81 -10.17
N THR A 39 -3.83 4.83 -10.10
CA THR A 39 -3.03 5.57 -11.09
C THR A 39 -2.98 4.88 -12.45
N ASP A 40 -3.37 3.60 -12.54
CA ASP A 40 -3.46 2.88 -13.82
C ASP A 40 -4.53 3.50 -14.73
N ASP A 41 -5.48 4.26 -14.17
CA ASP A 41 -6.47 5.05 -14.93
C ASP A 41 -5.82 6.11 -15.83
N TYR A 42 -4.59 6.51 -15.54
CA TYR A 42 -3.84 7.54 -16.27
C TYR A 42 -2.93 6.94 -17.36
N HIS A 43 -3.13 5.68 -17.74
CA HIS A 43 -2.46 5.12 -18.91
C HIS A 43 -2.75 5.95 -20.16
N ARG A 44 -1.70 6.22 -20.94
CA ARG A 44 -1.79 6.96 -22.20
C ARG A 44 -2.29 6.09 -23.36
N TYR A 45 -1.94 4.81 -23.30
CA TYR A 45 -2.20 3.83 -24.35
C TYR A 45 -2.94 2.63 -23.78
N ASP A 46 -3.88 2.09 -24.55
CA ASP A 46 -4.56 0.84 -24.23
C ASP A 46 -3.63 -0.37 -24.38
N ARG A 47 -4.10 -1.57 -24.03
CA ARG A 47 -3.27 -2.79 -24.08
C ARG A 47 -2.77 -3.12 -25.49
N LYS A 48 -3.58 -2.87 -26.52
CA LYS A 48 -3.24 -3.18 -27.92
C LYS A 48 -2.19 -2.19 -28.43
N GLN A 49 -2.42 -0.90 -28.23
CA GLN A 49 -1.48 0.17 -28.61
C GLN A 49 -0.11 -0.03 -27.96
N ARG A 50 -0.06 -0.38 -26.67
CA ARG A 50 1.20 -0.69 -25.97
C ARG A 50 1.98 -1.83 -26.61
N ALA A 51 1.29 -2.88 -27.05
CA ALA A 51 1.91 -4.02 -27.72
C ALA A 51 2.44 -3.64 -29.12
N GLU A 52 1.70 -2.83 -29.87
CA GLU A 52 2.12 -2.33 -31.20
C GLU A 52 3.35 -1.41 -31.10
N MET A 53 3.48 -0.67 -29.99
CA MET A 53 4.58 0.27 -29.74
C MET A 53 5.76 -0.33 -28.98
N ASP A 54 5.66 -1.61 -28.56
CA ASP A 54 6.65 -2.29 -27.70
C ASP A 54 7.01 -1.47 -26.43
N ILE A 55 5.99 -0.89 -25.78
CA ILE A 55 6.14 -0.10 -24.56
C ILE A 55 5.35 -0.71 -23.40
N THR A 56 5.97 -0.83 -22.23
CA THR A 56 5.28 -1.38 -21.07
C THR A 56 4.49 -0.30 -20.33
N ALA A 57 3.48 -0.73 -19.56
CA ALA A 57 2.72 0.16 -18.68
C ALA A 57 3.56 0.78 -17.54
N LEU A 58 4.77 0.26 -17.29
CA LEU A 58 5.69 0.76 -16.28
C LEU A 58 6.52 1.95 -16.78
N ASN A 59 6.60 2.14 -18.09
CA ASN A 59 7.34 3.26 -18.69
C ASN A 59 6.57 4.58 -18.42
N PRO A 60 7.24 5.62 -17.89
CA PRO A 60 6.65 6.95 -17.70
C PRO A 60 5.97 7.53 -18.94
N ASP A 61 6.50 7.31 -20.14
CA ASP A 61 5.94 7.83 -21.40
C ASP A 61 4.62 7.15 -21.80
N CYS A 62 4.31 6.01 -21.16
CA CYS A 62 3.04 5.31 -21.30
C CYS A 62 1.96 5.85 -20.35
N ASN A 63 2.23 6.93 -19.60
CA ASN A 63 1.35 7.44 -18.56
C ASN A 63 1.24 8.97 -18.62
N TYR A 64 0.02 9.50 -18.43
CA TYR A 64 -0.22 10.93 -18.31
C TYR A 64 0.13 11.44 -16.90
N LEU A 65 1.43 11.48 -16.58
CA LEU A 65 1.93 11.89 -15.25
C LEU A 65 1.66 13.36 -14.93
N ASP A 66 1.57 14.20 -15.97
CA ASP A 66 1.19 15.61 -15.88
C ASP A 66 -0.29 15.79 -15.49
N ILE A 67 -1.19 15.05 -16.13
CA ILE A 67 -2.62 15.05 -15.78
C ILE A 67 -2.82 14.46 -14.37
N MET A 68 -2.10 13.39 -14.04
CA MET A 68 -2.10 12.82 -12.69
C MET A 68 -1.69 13.88 -11.65
N GLN A 69 -0.59 14.59 -11.87
CA GLN A 69 -0.15 15.67 -10.99
C GLN A 69 -1.21 16.77 -10.85
N GLN A 70 -1.82 17.20 -11.96
CA GLN A 70 -2.88 18.20 -11.94
C GLN A 70 -4.07 17.72 -11.08
N HIS A 71 -4.54 16.50 -11.31
CA HIS A 71 -5.66 15.94 -10.56
C HIS A 71 -5.35 15.79 -9.07
N LEU A 72 -4.15 15.34 -8.69
CA LEU A 72 -3.75 15.28 -7.28
C LEU A 72 -3.71 16.65 -6.63
N THR A 73 -3.28 17.69 -7.36
CA THR A 73 -3.28 19.08 -6.86
C THR A 73 -4.71 19.58 -6.62
N LEU A 74 -5.63 19.27 -7.54
CA LEU A 74 -7.06 19.60 -7.38
C LEU A 74 -7.66 18.87 -6.17
N LEU A 75 -7.45 17.56 -6.06
CA LEU A 75 -7.94 16.77 -4.92
C LEU A 75 -7.37 17.27 -3.59
N ARG A 76 -6.07 17.63 -3.56
CA ARG A 76 -5.40 18.19 -2.37
C ARG A 76 -5.99 19.53 -1.95
N THR A 77 -6.58 20.29 -2.86
CA THR A 77 -7.26 21.56 -2.56
C THR A 77 -8.76 21.41 -2.36
N GLY A 78 -9.27 20.17 -2.28
CA GLY A 78 -10.69 19.87 -2.08
C GLY A 78 -11.54 20.02 -3.35
N GLN A 79 -10.91 20.17 -4.52
CA GLN A 79 -11.60 20.34 -5.79
C GLN A 79 -11.90 18.99 -6.46
N PRO A 80 -13.04 18.86 -7.14
CA PRO A 80 -13.38 17.66 -7.88
C PRO A 80 -12.55 17.50 -9.15
N ILE A 81 -12.50 16.28 -9.67
CA ILE A 81 -11.85 15.94 -10.94
C ILE A 81 -12.78 15.12 -11.83
N LEU A 82 -12.53 15.15 -13.13
CA LEU A 82 -13.09 14.19 -14.07
C LEU A 82 -12.00 13.14 -14.37
N LYS A 83 -12.00 12.07 -13.59
CA LYS A 83 -10.95 11.04 -13.59
C LYS A 83 -11.15 10.09 -14.78
N PRO A 84 -10.11 9.79 -15.58
CA PRO A 84 -10.20 8.71 -16.57
C PRO A 84 -10.47 7.35 -15.91
N ILE A 85 -10.86 6.35 -16.71
CA ILE A 85 -11.04 4.98 -16.24
C ILE A 85 -10.33 4.04 -17.21
N TYR A 86 -9.42 3.23 -16.67
CA TYR A 86 -8.79 2.14 -17.41
C TYR A 86 -9.37 0.78 -16.97
N ASN A 87 -10.01 0.09 -17.90
CA ASN A 87 -10.67 -1.17 -17.63
C ASN A 87 -9.69 -2.35 -17.76
N HIS A 88 -9.35 -2.99 -16.64
CA HIS A 88 -8.41 -4.11 -16.65
C HIS A 88 -8.94 -5.39 -17.31
N HIS A 89 -10.26 -5.58 -17.43
CA HIS A 89 -10.83 -6.76 -18.09
C HIS A 89 -10.54 -6.73 -19.60
N HIS A 90 -10.96 -5.67 -20.28
CA HIS A 90 -10.76 -5.54 -21.73
C HIS A 90 -9.43 -4.86 -22.10
N GLY A 91 -8.79 -4.17 -21.16
CA GLY A 91 -7.53 -3.46 -21.38
C GLY A 91 -7.69 -2.17 -22.18
N THR A 92 -8.85 -1.53 -22.09
CA THR A 92 -9.29 -0.34 -22.83
C THR A 92 -9.76 0.76 -21.88
N PHE A 93 -10.14 1.92 -22.42
CA PHE A 93 -10.63 3.06 -21.64
C PHE A 93 -12.16 3.11 -21.62
N ASP A 94 -12.72 3.39 -20.45
CA ASP A 94 -14.15 3.66 -20.27
C ASP A 94 -14.40 5.17 -20.13
N ALA A 95 -15.68 5.57 -20.09
CA ALA A 95 -16.06 6.96 -19.86
C ALA A 95 -15.50 7.46 -18.52
N PRO A 96 -15.05 8.73 -18.42
CA PRO A 96 -14.47 9.24 -17.19
C PRO A 96 -15.51 9.42 -16.09
N GLU A 97 -15.05 9.37 -14.86
CA GLU A 97 -15.84 9.43 -13.63
C GLU A 97 -15.64 10.76 -12.92
N TYR A 98 -16.73 11.41 -12.51
CA TYR A 98 -16.66 12.62 -11.70
C TYR A 98 -16.42 12.26 -10.22
N ILE A 99 -15.28 12.68 -9.68
CA ILE A 99 -14.85 12.35 -8.31
C ILE A 99 -14.74 13.63 -7.49
N LYS A 100 -15.34 13.62 -6.29
CA LYS A 100 -15.09 14.61 -5.23
C LYS A 100 -14.16 13.99 -4.19
N PRO A 101 -13.13 14.71 -3.69
CA PRO A 101 -12.30 14.19 -2.62
C PRO A 101 -13.09 14.16 -1.30
N ASN A 102 -13.07 13.00 -0.64
CA ASN A 102 -13.47 12.87 0.75
C ASN A 102 -12.35 13.37 1.68
N ARG A 103 -12.56 13.24 3.00
CA ARG A 103 -11.58 13.65 4.03
C ARG A 103 -10.21 13.01 3.81
N PHE A 104 -10.18 11.76 3.35
CA PHE A 104 -8.97 11.02 3.03
C PHE A 104 -9.00 10.60 1.55
N VAL A 105 -7.87 10.71 0.88
CA VAL A 105 -7.68 10.22 -0.49
C VAL A 105 -6.55 9.19 -0.47
N ILE A 106 -6.80 7.99 -0.97
CA ILE A 106 -5.78 6.95 -1.15
C ILE A 106 -5.51 6.80 -2.64
N VAL A 107 -4.26 6.99 -3.02
CA VAL A 107 -3.81 6.90 -4.41
C VAL A 107 -2.88 5.71 -4.54
N GLU A 108 -3.31 4.66 -5.21
CA GLU A 108 -2.52 3.45 -5.42
C GLU A 108 -2.11 3.26 -6.87
N GLY A 109 -0.89 2.73 -7.09
CA GLY A 109 -0.49 2.33 -8.43
C GLY A 109 1.00 2.16 -8.63
N LEU A 110 1.43 2.26 -9.90
CA LEU A 110 2.78 1.93 -10.34
C LEU A 110 3.75 3.12 -10.23
N LEU A 111 3.28 4.31 -10.57
CA LEU A 111 4.14 5.47 -10.88
C LEU A 111 3.87 6.70 -10.01
N GLY A 112 3.19 6.51 -8.86
CA GLY A 112 2.79 7.60 -7.97
C GLY A 112 3.96 8.44 -7.45
N TYR A 113 5.19 7.96 -7.43
CA TYR A 113 6.36 8.75 -6.99
C TYR A 113 7.33 9.08 -8.12
N SER A 114 6.92 9.00 -9.39
CA SER A 114 7.83 9.16 -10.52
C SER A 114 8.42 10.57 -10.62
N THR A 115 7.57 11.59 -10.54
CA THR A 115 8.01 13.00 -10.61
C THR A 115 7.90 13.68 -9.25
N ARG A 116 8.68 14.74 -9.04
CA ARG A 116 8.59 15.53 -7.81
C ARG A 116 7.21 16.16 -7.64
N GLY A 117 6.61 16.68 -8.71
CA GLY A 117 5.31 17.34 -8.62
C GLY A 117 4.19 16.38 -8.21
N VAL A 118 4.22 15.11 -8.64
CA VAL A 118 3.28 14.10 -8.12
C VAL A 118 3.58 13.81 -6.63
N ARG A 119 4.86 13.62 -6.26
CA ARG A 119 5.26 13.31 -4.88
C ARG A 119 4.86 14.37 -3.85
N ASP A 120 4.98 15.64 -4.20
CA ASP A 120 4.73 16.77 -3.29
C ASP A 120 3.24 16.93 -2.93
N ASN A 121 2.35 16.15 -3.58
CA ASN A 121 0.93 16.10 -3.27
C ASN A 121 0.53 15.08 -2.19
N TYR A 122 1.44 14.20 -1.76
CA TYR A 122 1.15 13.22 -0.70
C TYR A 122 1.56 13.73 0.68
N ASP A 123 0.73 13.42 1.67
CA ASP A 123 1.01 13.66 3.09
C ASP A 123 1.64 12.43 3.76
N VAL A 124 1.33 11.23 3.25
CA VAL A 124 1.95 9.96 3.64
C VAL A 124 2.30 9.18 2.38
N LYS A 125 3.52 8.62 2.31
CA LYS A 125 4.02 7.86 1.16
C LYS A 125 4.41 6.46 1.59
N VAL A 126 3.68 5.45 1.13
CA VAL A 126 3.97 4.02 1.36
C VAL A 126 4.53 3.40 0.08
N TYR A 127 5.55 2.55 0.22
CA TYR A 127 6.04 1.70 -0.86
C TYR A 127 5.94 0.21 -0.49
N LEU A 128 5.26 -0.58 -1.31
CA LEU A 128 5.14 -2.04 -1.15
C LEU A 128 6.26 -2.76 -1.90
N ALA A 129 7.08 -3.49 -1.15
CA ALA A 129 8.27 -4.17 -1.61
C ALA A 129 8.31 -5.66 -1.19
N PRO A 130 7.31 -6.49 -1.56
CA PRO A 130 7.43 -7.93 -1.35
C PRO A 130 8.60 -8.50 -2.19
N PRO A 131 9.22 -9.61 -1.75
CA PRO A 131 10.21 -10.32 -2.55
C PRO A 131 9.67 -10.70 -3.93
N GLU A 132 10.54 -10.67 -4.95
CA GLU A 132 10.13 -10.93 -6.34
C GLU A 132 9.53 -12.33 -6.51
N SER A 133 10.07 -13.33 -5.80
CA SER A 133 9.53 -14.69 -5.79
C SER A 133 8.08 -14.75 -5.32
N LEU A 134 7.75 -14.04 -4.24
CA LEU A 134 6.39 -13.95 -3.70
C LEU A 134 5.46 -13.18 -4.65
N ARG A 135 5.91 -12.01 -5.13
CA ARG A 135 5.15 -11.15 -6.05
C ARG A 135 4.82 -11.87 -7.36
N SER A 136 5.79 -12.57 -7.95
CA SER A 136 5.60 -13.35 -9.17
C SER A 136 4.58 -14.47 -8.98
N LYS A 137 4.66 -15.23 -7.86
CA LYS A 137 3.63 -16.23 -7.50
C LYS A 137 2.24 -15.61 -7.41
N TRP A 138 2.09 -14.47 -6.73
CA TRP A 138 0.81 -13.76 -6.65
C TRP A 138 0.30 -13.28 -8.00
N LYS A 139 1.18 -12.77 -8.86
CA LYS A 139 0.81 -12.30 -10.20
C LYS A 139 0.32 -13.45 -11.07
N ILE A 140 1.06 -14.56 -11.13
CA ILE A 140 0.67 -15.76 -11.87
C ILE A 140 -0.70 -16.22 -11.39
N LYS A 141 -0.85 -16.47 -10.09
CA LYS A 141 -2.10 -16.95 -9.49
C LYS A 141 -3.30 -16.02 -9.78
N ARG A 142 -3.11 -14.71 -9.65
CA ARG A 142 -4.18 -13.71 -9.90
C ARG A 142 -4.54 -13.62 -11.38
N ASP A 143 -3.55 -13.51 -12.26
CA ASP A 143 -3.78 -13.23 -13.68
C ASP A 143 -4.31 -14.48 -14.41
N THR A 144 -3.93 -15.70 -13.99
CA THR A 144 -4.52 -16.94 -14.52
C THR A 144 -5.95 -17.15 -14.03
N MET A 145 -6.21 -16.99 -12.72
CA MET A 145 -7.54 -17.26 -12.15
C MET A 145 -8.58 -16.17 -12.41
N LYS A 146 -8.21 -14.89 -12.30
CA LYS A 146 -9.17 -13.77 -12.36
C LYS A 146 -9.23 -13.09 -13.72
N ARG A 147 -8.23 -13.28 -14.57
CA ARG A 147 -8.11 -12.57 -15.86
C ARG A 147 -7.98 -13.49 -17.07
N GLY A 148 -7.91 -14.81 -16.86
CA GLY A 148 -7.94 -15.81 -17.93
C GLY A 148 -6.66 -15.91 -18.77
N TYR A 149 -5.52 -15.40 -18.28
CA TYR A 149 -4.24 -15.55 -18.98
C TYR A 149 -3.65 -16.95 -18.78
N SER A 150 -2.83 -17.40 -19.73
CA SER A 150 -1.98 -18.58 -19.50
C SER A 150 -0.82 -18.23 -18.56
N GLU A 151 -0.30 -19.22 -17.83
CA GLU A 151 0.87 -19.03 -16.99
C GLU A 151 2.10 -18.58 -17.80
N GLU A 152 2.28 -19.16 -18.99
CA GLU A 152 3.37 -18.84 -19.92
C GLU A 152 3.34 -17.35 -20.33
N ASP A 153 2.17 -16.82 -20.67
CA ASP A 153 1.99 -15.41 -21.02
C ASP A 153 2.34 -14.49 -19.83
N VAL A 154 1.94 -14.88 -18.61
CA VAL A 154 2.22 -14.07 -17.41
C VAL A 154 3.71 -14.05 -17.10
N VAL A 155 4.40 -15.20 -17.23
CA VAL A 155 5.85 -15.31 -17.03
C VAL A 155 6.61 -14.52 -18.10
N LEU A 156 6.18 -14.59 -19.36
CA LEU A 156 6.77 -13.80 -20.44
C LEU A 156 6.60 -12.30 -20.18
N ALA A 157 5.39 -11.87 -19.80
CA ALA A 157 5.11 -10.47 -19.48
C ALA A 157 5.90 -9.97 -18.25
N LEU A 158 6.16 -10.84 -17.27
CA LEU A 158 7.05 -10.52 -16.13
C LEU A 158 8.48 -10.24 -16.61
N LYS A 159 9.04 -11.12 -17.45
CA LYS A 159 10.39 -10.96 -18.00
C LYS A 159 10.52 -9.70 -18.84
N GLN A 160 9.54 -9.42 -19.70
CA GLN A 160 9.52 -8.22 -20.55
C GLN A 160 9.47 -6.92 -19.74
N ARG A 161 8.82 -6.94 -18.56
CA ARG A 161 8.65 -5.76 -17.71
C ARG A 161 9.79 -5.54 -16.74
N GLU A 162 10.67 -6.52 -16.54
CA GLU A 162 11.73 -6.45 -15.55
C GLU A 162 12.67 -5.25 -15.75
N PRO A 163 13.16 -4.93 -16.97
CA PRO A 163 14.00 -3.75 -17.18
C PRO A 163 13.29 -2.44 -16.78
N ASP A 164 12.01 -2.29 -17.13
CA ASP A 164 11.23 -1.10 -16.77
C ASP A 164 10.90 -1.07 -15.26
N SER A 165 10.72 -2.23 -14.62
CA SER A 165 10.52 -2.30 -13.17
C SER A 165 11.77 -1.83 -12.43
N GLU A 166 12.95 -2.27 -12.87
CA GLU A 166 14.24 -1.82 -12.35
C GLU A 166 14.47 -0.33 -12.59
N ALA A 167 14.16 0.18 -13.79
CA ALA A 167 14.40 1.55 -14.18
C ALA A 167 13.42 2.56 -13.56
N PHE A 168 12.14 2.19 -13.44
CA PHE A 168 11.06 3.15 -13.15
C PHE A 168 10.27 2.85 -11.88
N ILE A 169 10.13 1.57 -11.47
CA ILE A 169 9.34 1.21 -10.29
C ILE A 169 10.20 1.19 -9.02
N ARG A 170 11.25 0.36 -8.99
CA ARG A 170 12.12 0.18 -7.82
C ARG A 170 12.74 1.49 -7.29
N PRO A 171 13.18 2.44 -8.13
CA PRO A 171 13.78 3.69 -7.65
C PRO A 171 12.81 4.58 -6.87
N GLN A 172 11.50 4.42 -7.06
CA GLN A 172 10.48 5.18 -6.33
C GLN A 172 10.49 4.89 -4.82
N ARG A 173 10.99 3.71 -4.40
CA ARG A 173 11.17 3.33 -3.00
C ARG A 173 11.90 4.38 -2.18
N LYS A 174 12.85 5.11 -2.76
CA LYS A 174 13.63 6.16 -2.07
C LYS A 174 12.78 7.34 -1.57
N SER A 175 11.57 7.49 -2.10
CA SER A 175 10.67 8.60 -1.79
C SER A 175 9.63 8.25 -0.72
N ALA A 176 9.52 6.98 -0.33
CA ALA A 176 8.56 6.55 0.67
C ALA A 176 8.91 7.05 2.08
N ASP A 177 7.89 7.24 2.91
CA ASP A 177 8.01 7.43 4.35
C ASP A 177 8.00 6.07 5.07
N VAL A 178 7.21 5.11 4.57
CA VAL A 178 7.14 3.73 5.06
C VAL A 178 7.38 2.75 3.92
N VAL A 179 8.27 1.77 4.11
CA VAL A 179 8.44 0.64 3.19
C VAL A 179 7.87 -0.62 3.84
N VAL A 180 6.92 -1.26 3.15
CA VAL A 180 6.21 -2.46 3.62
C VAL A 180 6.70 -3.67 2.83
N THR A 181 7.26 -4.66 3.51
CA THR A 181 7.73 -5.91 2.91
C THR A 181 7.06 -7.09 3.60
N PHE A 182 6.08 -7.71 2.91
CA PHE A 182 5.54 -9.01 3.33
C PHE A 182 6.45 -10.14 2.81
N TYR A 183 6.73 -11.13 3.64
CA TYR A 183 7.61 -12.25 3.31
C TYR A 183 7.20 -13.52 4.05
N HIS A 184 7.60 -14.68 3.52
CA HIS A 184 7.34 -15.96 4.18
C HIS A 184 8.20 -16.12 5.44
N PRO A 185 7.67 -16.72 6.51
CA PRO A 185 8.50 -17.20 7.62
C PRO A 185 9.57 -18.18 7.11
N ASP A 186 10.71 -18.22 7.79
CA ASP A 186 11.78 -19.16 7.46
C ASP A 186 11.26 -20.60 7.52
N GLY A 187 11.49 -21.35 6.44
CA GLY A 187 11.02 -22.74 6.32
C GLY A 187 9.57 -22.91 5.85
N ASP A 188 8.82 -21.83 5.57
CA ASP A 188 7.44 -21.89 5.08
C ASP A 188 7.22 -21.12 3.76
N GLU A 189 8.02 -21.43 2.74
CA GLU A 189 8.00 -20.74 1.43
C GLU A 189 6.72 -20.93 0.60
N ASN A 190 5.83 -21.82 1.02
CA ASN A 190 4.57 -22.15 0.34
C ASN A 190 3.33 -21.94 1.21
N GLY A 191 3.49 -21.56 2.48
CA GLY A 191 2.37 -21.27 3.37
C GLY A 191 1.61 -20.01 2.99
N THR A 192 0.41 -19.86 3.57
CA THR A 192 -0.41 -18.64 3.40
C THR A 192 -0.04 -17.55 4.40
N ASN A 193 0.75 -17.91 5.41
CA ASN A 193 1.17 -17.04 6.49
C ASN A 193 2.38 -16.21 6.06
N LEU A 194 2.36 -14.91 6.35
CA LEU A 194 3.41 -13.97 5.98
C LEU A 194 3.76 -13.10 7.16
N ASN A 195 5.06 -12.95 7.40
CA ASN A 195 5.60 -11.91 8.25
C ASN A 195 5.55 -10.57 7.50
N VAL A 196 5.68 -9.47 8.22
CA VAL A 196 5.90 -8.15 7.63
C VAL A 196 7.09 -7.45 8.28
N ARG A 197 7.91 -6.81 7.46
CA ARG A 197 8.95 -5.88 7.87
C ARG A 197 8.57 -4.48 7.42
N LEU A 198 8.46 -3.56 8.37
CA LEU A 198 8.07 -2.17 8.16
C LEU A 198 9.29 -1.29 8.41
N VAL A 199 9.84 -0.69 7.36
CA VAL A 199 10.87 0.35 7.50
C VAL A 199 10.18 1.68 7.73
N LEU A 200 10.46 2.29 8.87
CA LEU A 200 9.88 3.55 9.34
C LEU A 200 10.96 4.63 9.22
N ARG A 201 10.85 5.49 8.20
CA ARG A 201 11.82 6.55 7.97
C ARG A 201 11.42 7.80 8.76
N PRO A 202 12.39 8.56 9.31
CA PRO A 202 12.13 9.77 10.10
C PRO A 202 11.68 10.98 9.25
N THR A 203 10.90 10.75 8.19
CA THR A 203 10.30 11.78 7.33
C THR A 203 8.88 12.14 7.76
N ILE A 204 8.24 11.30 8.58
CA ILE A 204 6.94 11.56 9.24
C ILE A 204 6.99 11.12 10.70
N PRO A 205 6.14 11.67 11.59
CA PRO A 205 6.08 11.20 12.97
C PRO A 205 5.49 9.78 13.06
N HIS A 206 6.23 8.88 13.71
CA HIS A 206 5.80 7.53 14.08
C HIS A 206 5.20 7.49 15.49
N PRO A 207 4.34 6.50 15.79
CA PRO A 207 3.92 6.21 17.15
C PRO A 207 5.11 5.94 18.07
N ASP A 208 4.96 6.25 19.36
CA ASP A 208 5.94 5.87 20.38
C ASP A 208 5.82 4.37 20.68
N PHE A 209 6.80 3.61 20.20
CA PHE A 209 6.88 2.17 20.41
C PHE A 209 7.75 1.78 21.62
N SER A 210 8.04 2.71 22.53
CA SER A 210 8.87 2.46 23.71
C SER A 210 8.32 1.33 24.60
N GLU A 211 7.00 1.15 24.67
CA GLU A 211 6.36 0.05 25.40
C GLU A 211 6.75 -1.33 24.84
N ILE A 212 6.92 -1.45 23.52
CA ILE A 212 7.36 -2.70 22.87
C ILE A 212 8.78 -3.06 23.33
N LEU A 213 9.67 -2.07 23.37
CA LEU A 213 11.06 -2.26 23.82
C LEU A 213 11.15 -2.68 25.31
N GLN A 214 10.25 -2.17 26.14
CA GLN A 214 10.21 -2.53 27.57
C GLN A 214 9.71 -3.96 27.78
N GLN A 215 8.76 -4.42 26.96
CA GLN A 215 8.19 -5.77 27.05
C GLN A 215 9.12 -6.86 26.49
N GLN A 216 10.06 -6.52 25.60
CA GLN A 216 11.10 -7.45 25.12
C GLN A 216 12.07 -7.92 26.21
N ASN A 217 12.21 -7.17 27.31
CA ASN A 217 13.06 -7.55 28.44
C ASN A 217 12.43 -8.61 29.37
N GLY A 218 11.21 -9.08 29.07
CA GLY A 218 10.51 -10.11 29.83
C GLY A 218 9.75 -11.09 28.94
N HIS A 219 10.45 -11.95 28.18
CA HIS A 219 9.99 -13.20 27.56
C HIS A 219 8.63 -13.27 26.80
N HIS A 220 7.89 -12.18 26.55
CA HIS A 220 6.49 -12.26 26.11
C HIS A 220 6.16 -11.69 24.72
N ILE A 221 7.12 -11.09 23.99
CA ILE A 221 6.86 -10.53 22.64
C ILE A 221 7.95 -10.93 21.65
N GLU A 222 8.07 -12.22 21.33
CA GLU A 222 8.97 -12.67 20.27
C GLU A 222 8.46 -12.28 18.87
N ALA A 223 7.14 -12.20 18.68
CA ALA A 223 6.52 -12.02 17.37
C ALA A 223 6.39 -10.56 16.89
N VAL A 224 6.57 -9.55 17.76
CA VAL A 224 6.58 -8.13 17.38
C VAL A 224 7.87 -7.50 17.86
N ARG A 225 8.71 -7.06 16.93
CA ARG A 225 10.07 -6.57 17.23
C ARG A 225 10.31 -5.19 16.67
N LEU A 226 10.76 -4.26 17.51
CA LEU A 226 11.27 -2.97 17.09
C LEU A 226 12.80 -2.98 17.16
N GLY A 227 13.46 -2.56 16.09
CA GLY A 227 14.92 -2.46 16.01
C GLY A 227 15.39 -1.26 15.22
N LEU A 228 16.68 -0.96 15.33
CA LEU A 228 17.36 0.05 14.54
C LEU A 228 18.11 -0.60 13.37
N ASP A 229 17.97 -0.04 12.18
CA ASP A 229 18.67 -0.52 10.98
C ASP A 229 19.10 0.66 10.10
N ARG A 230 19.70 0.36 8.95
CA ARG A 230 20.03 1.32 7.90
C ARG A 230 19.27 1.00 6.62
N ASP A 231 18.49 1.97 6.16
CA ASP A 231 17.86 1.92 4.84
C ASP A 231 18.52 2.92 3.90
N MET A 232 19.07 2.44 2.78
CA MET A 232 19.83 3.26 1.82
C MET A 232 20.92 4.11 2.51
N GLY A 233 21.59 3.53 3.51
CA GLY A 233 22.65 4.17 4.30
C GLY A 233 22.18 5.08 5.43
N LYS A 234 20.88 5.37 5.54
CA LYS A 234 20.30 6.25 6.58
C LYS A 234 19.71 5.45 7.74
N PRO A 235 19.86 5.90 8.99
CA PRO A 235 19.24 5.24 10.14
C PRO A 235 17.72 5.28 10.03
N VAL A 236 17.09 4.16 10.38
CA VAL A 236 15.63 3.97 10.37
C VAL A 236 15.23 3.07 11.52
N ASP A 237 13.98 3.22 11.98
CA ASP A 237 13.35 2.23 12.82
C ASP A 237 12.77 1.11 11.92
N VAL A 238 12.81 -0.12 12.43
CA VAL A 238 12.26 -1.29 11.75
C VAL A 238 11.33 -2.00 12.71
N LEU A 239 10.06 -2.09 12.32
CA LEU A 239 9.06 -2.88 13.02
C LEU A 239 8.81 -4.18 12.24
N GLU A 240 9.13 -5.31 12.87
CA GLU A 240 8.84 -6.64 12.35
C GLU A 240 7.66 -7.25 13.09
N ILE A 241 6.74 -7.85 12.35
CA ILE A 241 5.59 -8.56 12.91
C ILE A 241 5.49 -9.92 12.23
N ASP A 242 5.63 -10.97 13.03
CA ASP A 242 5.60 -12.33 12.55
C ASP A 242 4.15 -12.82 12.40
N SER A 243 3.96 -13.76 11.49
CA SER A 243 2.66 -14.34 11.18
C SER A 243 2.03 -15.12 12.34
N HIS A 244 2.84 -15.57 13.29
CA HIS A 244 2.41 -16.30 14.48
C HIS A 244 2.12 -15.40 15.68
N ALA A 245 2.08 -14.07 15.48
CA ALA A 245 1.67 -13.13 16.52
C ALA A 245 0.30 -13.53 17.11
N THR A 246 0.23 -13.60 18.44
CA THR A 246 -1.01 -13.94 19.14
C THR A 246 -1.96 -12.74 19.14
N LEU A 247 -3.27 -13.00 19.33
CA LEU A 247 -4.27 -11.93 19.43
C LEU A 247 -3.93 -10.95 20.56
N GLU A 248 -3.34 -11.43 21.67
CA GLU A 248 -2.88 -10.56 22.77
C GLU A 248 -1.76 -9.60 22.34
N GLN A 249 -0.76 -10.10 21.59
CA GLN A 249 0.35 -9.29 21.07
C GLN A 249 -0.14 -8.26 20.05
N VAL A 250 -1.11 -8.64 19.22
CA VAL A 250 -1.76 -7.75 18.26
C VAL A 250 -2.50 -6.64 19.01
N ASN A 251 -3.33 -7.00 19.98
CA ASN A 251 -4.08 -6.05 20.80
C ASN A 251 -3.15 -5.09 21.56
N ALA A 252 -1.99 -5.54 22.02
CA ALA A 252 -1.01 -4.66 22.66
C ALA A 252 -0.53 -3.56 21.70
N LEU A 253 -0.18 -3.92 20.46
CA LEU A 253 0.23 -2.93 19.46
C LEU A 253 -0.93 -2.02 19.04
N GLU A 254 -2.14 -2.56 18.91
CA GLU A 254 -3.33 -1.75 18.66
C GLU A 254 -3.55 -0.73 19.78
N MET A 255 -3.42 -1.13 21.05
CA MET A 255 -3.57 -0.23 22.18
C MET A 255 -2.57 0.92 22.15
N ILE A 256 -1.30 0.66 21.80
CA ILE A 256 -0.28 1.72 21.65
C ILE A 256 -0.74 2.75 20.60
N LEU A 257 -1.15 2.28 19.42
CA LEU A 257 -1.58 3.14 18.32
C LEU A 257 -2.81 3.99 18.69
N CYS A 258 -3.73 3.42 19.46
CA CYS A 258 -5.03 4.03 19.74
C CYS A 258 -5.07 4.88 21.00
N ASN A 259 -4.15 4.64 21.95
CA ASN A 259 -3.95 5.51 23.10
C ASN A 259 -3.42 6.88 22.68
N GLU A 260 -2.53 6.93 21.69
CA GLU A 260 -2.00 8.20 21.16
C GLU A 260 -3.00 9.00 20.32
N LEU A 261 -3.94 8.32 19.65
CA LEU A 261 -4.93 8.95 18.78
C LEU A 261 -6.36 8.58 19.24
N PRO A 262 -7.02 9.43 20.03
CA PRO A 262 -8.40 9.20 20.47
C PRO A 262 -9.40 8.97 19.32
N SER A 263 -9.13 9.53 18.14
CA SER A 263 -9.92 9.34 16.92
C SER A 263 -9.85 7.91 16.35
N LEU A 264 -8.85 7.11 16.74
CA LEU A 264 -8.78 5.69 16.42
C LEU A 264 -9.57 4.82 17.40
N LYS A 265 -9.98 5.32 18.58
CA LYS A 265 -10.59 4.50 19.64
C LYS A 265 -11.81 3.68 19.20
N ASN A 266 -12.59 4.17 18.24
CA ASN A 266 -13.74 3.43 17.70
C ASN A 266 -13.33 2.12 17.00
N PHE A 267 -12.09 2.01 16.52
CA PHE A 267 -11.54 0.82 15.86
C PHE A 267 -10.79 -0.10 16.83
N CYS A 268 -10.44 0.41 18.01
CA CYS A 268 -9.56 -0.25 19.00
C CYS A 268 -10.30 -0.59 20.30
N SER A 269 -11.63 -0.54 20.29
CA SER A 269 -12.47 -0.87 21.45
C SER A 269 -12.55 -2.38 21.66
N SER A 270 -12.98 -2.81 22.87
CA SER A 270 -12.94 -4.16 23.50
C SER A 270 -13.65 -5.33 22.78
N GLY A 271 -13.42 -5.43 21.48
CA GLY A 271 -13.92 -6.44 20.55
C GLY A 271 -13.21 -6.42 19.19
N GLY A 272 -12.31 -5.43 18.93
CA GLY A 272 -11.55 -5.27 17.70
C GLY A 272 -12.42 -5.08 16.45
N ASN A 273 -11.94 -4.40 15.42
CA ASN A 273 -12.56 -4.58 14.11
C ASN A 273 -12.17 -5.97 13.60
N GLN A 274 -13.03 -6.98 13.80
CA GLN A 274 -12.81 -8.36 13.34
C GLN A 274 -12.53 -8.47 11.84
N ASN A 275 -12.75 -7.39 11.07
CA ASN A 275 -12.49 -7.34 9.63
C ASN A 275 -11.08 -6.86 9.25
N LEU A 276 -10.26 -6.36 10.19
CA LEU A 276 -8.90 -5.92 9.87
C LEU A 276 -7.99 -7.10 9.57
N GLY A 277 -7.11 -6.95 8.58
CA GLY A 277 -6.27 -8.06 8.12
C GLY A 277 -7.02 -9.15 7.37
N ILE A 278 -8.34 -8.99 7.13
CA ILE A 278 -9.08 -9.91 6.27
C ILE A 278 -8.68 -9.70 4.82
N LEU A 279 -8.20 -10.78 4.21
CA LEU A 279 -7.94 -10.87 2.78
C LEU A 279 -8.73 -12.02 2.16
N THR A 280 -9.22 -11.78 0.95
CA THR A 280 -9.83 -12.83 0.15
C THR A 280 -8.70 -13.48 -0.64
N GLY A 281 -8.39 -14.72 -0.28
CA GLY A 281 -7.45 -15.54 -1.03
C GLY A 281 -7.93 -15.76 -2.46
N THR A 282 -7.03 -16.28 -3.28
CA THR A 282 -7.27 -16.40 -4.72
C THR A 282 -8.31 -17.47 -5.08
N THR A 283 -8.59 -18.41 -4.17
CA THR A 283 -9.66 -19.41 -4.34
C THR A 283 -10.98 -18.98 -3.72
N GLY A 284 -11.06 -17.73 -3.23
CA GLY A 284 -12.25 -17.15 -2.61
C GLY A 284 -12.34 -17.37 -1.09
N GLU A 285 -11.36 -18.06 -0.51
CA GLU A 285 -11.22 -18.26 0.92
C GLU A 285 -10.98 -16.94 1.65
N ILE A 286 -11.51 -16.81 2.87
CA ILE A 286 -11.30 -15.64 3.72
C ILE A 286 -10.18 -15.99 4.70
N LEU A 287 -9.09 -15.22 4.70
CA LEU A 287 -7.94 -15.41 5.58
C LEU A 287 -7.77 -14.20 6.49
N GLN A 288 -7.40 -14.45 7.74
CA GLN A 288 -7.04 -13.44 8.73
C GLN A 288 -5.51 -13.32 8.79
N SER A 289 -4.97 -12.11 8.62
CA SER A 289 -3.54 -11.85 8.73
C SER A 289 -3.29 -10.70 9.71
N TYR A 290 -2.72 -11.01 10.87
CA TYR A 290 -2.36 -10.01 11.88
C TYR A 290 -1.24 -9.04 11.43
N PRO A 291 -0.16 -9.50 10.75
CA PRO A 291 0.81 -8.58 10.17
C PRO A 291 0.19 -7.57 9.20
N LEU A 292 -0.78 -8.01 8.39
CA LEU A 292 -1.53 -7.13 7.50
C LEU A 292 -2.42 -6.15 8.28
N ALA A 293 -3.18 -6.63 9.27
CA ALA A 293 -4.06 -5.80 10.11
C ALA A 293 -3.29 -4.64 10.76
N LEU A 294 -2.15 -4.96 11.39
CA LEU A 294 -1.30 -3.98 12.08
C LEU A 294 -0.65 -3.00 11.11
N THR A 295 -0.26 -3.48 9.92
CA THR A 295 0.24 -2.59 8.85
C THR A 295 -0.84 -1.59 8.40
N GLN A 296 -2.08 -2.07 8.20
CA GLN A 296 -3.22 -1.22 7.83
C GLN A 296 -3.52 -0.17 8.91
N LEU A 297 -3.52 -0.59 10.17
CA LEU A 297 -3.77 0.29 11.31
C LEU A 297 -2.66 1.35 11.47
N LEU A 298 -1.39 0.97 11.31
CA LEU A 298 -0.26 1.91 11.38
C LEU A 298 -0.33 2.97 10.27
N ILE A 299 -0.65 2.58 9.05
CA ILE A 299 -0.78 3.54 7.94
C ILE A 299 -1.99 4.47 8.16
N ALA A 300 -3.11 3.94 8.67
CA ALA A 300 -4.26 4.75 9.06
C ALA A 300 -3.92 5.74 10.19
N TYR A 301 -3.12 5.31 11.19
CA TYR A 301 -2.56 6.20 12.22
C TYR A 301 -1.83 7.37 11.56
N HIS A 302 -0.95 7.12 10.60
CA HIS A 302 -0.19 8.17 9.92
C HIS A 302 -1.11 9.15 9.17
N MET A 303 -2.14 8.66 8.48
CA MET A 303 -3.11 9.52 7.80
C MET A 303 -3.87 10.41 8.80
N ILE A 304 -4.32 9.86 9.92
CA ILE A 304 -5.02 10.62 10.96
C ILE A 304 -4.08 11.61 11.64
N LYS A 305 -2.83 11.21 11.94
CA LYS A 305 -1.82 12.09 12.53
C LYS A 305 -1.54 13.27 11.61
N ALA A 306 -1.46 13.06 10.29
CA ALA A 306 -1.28 14.12 9.29
C ALA A 306 -2.40 15.17 9.34
N THR A 307 -3.64 14.81 9.67
CA THR A 307 -4.73 15.79 9.85
C THR A 307 -4.49 16.81 10.98
N LYS A 308 -3.59 16.50 11.92
CA LYS A 308 -3.24 17.38 13.04
C LYS A 308 -2.02 18.27 12.77
N LEU A 309 -1.34 18.08 11.64
CA LEU A 309 -0.13 18.82 11.25
C LEU A 309 -0.41 19.96 10.25
N ILE A 310 -1.65 20.06 9.77
CA ILE A 310 -2.12 21.02 8.75
C ILE A 310 -3.19 21.90 9.39
#